data_AF-A0A3N0B2R7-F1
#
_entry.id   AF-A0A3N0B2R7-F1
#
_cell.length_a   1.000
_cell.length_b   1.000
_cell.length_c   1.000
_cell.angle_alpha   90.00
_cell.angle_beta   90.00
_cell.angle_gamma   90.00
#
_symmetry.space_group_name_H-M   'P 1'
#
loop_
_entity.id
_entity.type
_entity.pdbx_description
1 polymer ?
#
loop_
_entity_poly.entity_id
_entity_poly.type
_entity_poly.pdbx_seq_one_letter_code
_entity_poly.pdbx_strand_id
1 'polypeptide(L)'
;MGVKTKNGVVLSDEQLEHIAERFEHGEWPEGETRIVRGRPHLFGEALKSITYKDTASEIAAMDARAASLGLSRSEYLRALVRRDLAGMA
;
A
#
# COMPACT_ATOMS: atom_id res chain seq x y z
N MET A 1 -16.09 -1.81 -29.62
CA MET A 1 -16.24 -3.01 -28.74
C MET A 1 -16.19 -2.50 -27.32
N GLY A 2 -17.22 -2.69 -26.49
CA GLY A 2 -17.30 -1.95 -25.21
C GLY A 2 -16.39 -2.47 -24.09
N VAL A 3 -15.78 -1.56 -23.31
CA VAL A 3 -14.96 -1.88 -22.13
C VAL A 3 -15.84 -1.95 -20.89
N LYS A 4 -15.79 -3.06 -20.15
CA LYS A 4 -16.53 -3.22 -18.90
C LYS A 4 -15.75 -2.70 -17.70
N THR A 5 -16.32 -1.73 -16.98
CA THR A 5 -15.78 -1.18 -15.73
C THR A 5 -15.97 -2.14 -14.55
N LYS A 6 -15.24 -1.90 -13.45
CA LYS A 6 -15.36 -2.67 -12.19
C LYS A 6 -16.78 -2.68 -11.61
N ASN A 7 -17.56 -1.63 -11.86
CA ASN A 7 -18.94 -1.49 -11.38
C ASN A 7 -19.96 -2.12 -12.34
N GLY A 8 -19.50 -2.82 -13.39
CA GLY A 8 -20.36 -3.53 -14.33
C GLY A 8 -20.89 -2.68 -15.49
N VAL A 9 -20.63 -1.36 -15.49
CA VAL A 9 -20.98 -0.45 -16.61
C VAL A 9 -20.10 -0.77 -17.81
N VAL A 10 -20.69 -0.87 -19.00
CA VAL A 10 -19.97 -1.04 -20.26
C VAL A 10 -19.90 0.31 -20.97
N LEU A 11 -18.68 0.75 -21.29
CA LEU A 11 -18.41 1.99 -22.02
C LEU A 11 -18.09 1.66 -23.48
N SER A 12 -18.71 2.37 -24.42
CA SER A 12 -18.34 2.31 -25.84
C SER A 12 -17.03 3.06 -26.11
N ASP A 13 -16.46 2.83 -27.28
CA ASP A 13 -15.23 3.51 -27.70
C ASP A 13 -15.45 5.03 -27.82
N GLU A 14 -16.62 5.44 -28.31
CA GLU A 14 -17.01 6.86 -28.41
C GLU A 14 -17.20 7.51 -27.03
N GLN A 15 -17.71 6.75 -26.06
CA GLN A 15 -17.84 7.24 -24.68
C GLN A 15 -16.46 7.40 -24.02
N LEU A 16 -15.51 6.53 -24.34
CA LEU A 16 -14.14 6.65 -23.85
C LEU A 16 -13.44 7.87 -24.45
N GLU A 17 -13.60 8.11 -25.75
CA GLU A 17 -13.05 9.29 -26.43
C GLU A 17 -13.59 10.59 -25.81
N HIS A 18 -14.91 10.67 -25.61
CA HIS A 18 -15.54 11.83 -25.00
C HIS A 18 -15.06 12.07 -23.54
N ILE A 19 -14.80 11.00 -22.78
CA ILE A 19 -14.24 11.12 -21.44
C ILE A 19 -12.79 11.62 -21.49
N ALA A 20 -12.01 11.16 -22.47
CA ALA A 20 -10.62 11.58 -22.66
C ALA A 20 -10.53 13.08 -23.01
N GLU A 21 -11.31 13.54 -23.99
CA GLU A 21 -11.38 14.96 -24.38
C GLU A 21 -11.67 15.86 -23.18
N ARG A 22 -12.64 15.47 -22.33
CA ARG A 22 -12.99 16.24 -21.12
C ARG A 22 -11.81 16.38 -20.16
N PHE A 23 -11.04 15.32 -19.93
CA PHE A 23 -9.84 15.39 -19.10
C PHE A 23 -8.73 16.24 -19.72
N GLU A 24 -8.54 16.18 -21.05
CA GLU A 24 -7.58 17.01 -21.77
C GLU A 24 -7.92 18.50 -21.70
N HIS A 25 -9.22 18.82 -21.67
CA HIS A 25 -9.73 20.18 -21.44
C HIS A 25 -9.72 20.62 -19.98
N GLY A 26 -9.24 19.78 -19.06
CA GLY A 26 -9.16 20.08 -17.63
C GLY A 26 -10.51 19.99 -16.90
N GLU A 27 -11.52 19.40 -17.53
CA GLU A 27 -12.82 19.13 -16.91
C GLU A 27 -12.75 17.83 -16.10
N TRP A 28 -12.60 17.97 -14.79
CA TRP A 28 -12.63 16.83 -13.88
C TRP A 28 -14.07 16.60 -13.38
N PRO A 29 -14.54 15.34 -13.31
CA PRO A 29 -15.86 15.04 -12.77
C PRO A 29 -15.94 15.50 -11.32
N GLU A 30 -17.07 16.10 -10.95
CA GLU A 30 -17.34 16.54 -9.58
C GLU A 30 -17.33 15.32 -8.64
N GLY A 31 -16.47 15.38 -7.61
CA GLY A 31 -16.28 14.28 -6.66
C GLY A 31 -14.85 14.22 -6.13
N GLU A 32 -14.58 13.25 -5.28
CA GLU A 32 -13.27 13.07 -4.63
C GLU A 32 -12.27 12.46 -5.64
N THR A 33 -11.68 13.28 -6.51
CA THR A 33 -10.42 12.94 -7.19
C THR A 33 -9.29 12.97 -6.16
N ARG A 34 -9.32 12.02 -5.22
CA ARG A 34 -8.23 11.85 -4.26
C ARG A 34 -6.99 11.51 -5.06
N ILE A 35 -6.10 12.49 -5.23
CA ILE A 35 -4.76 12.26 -5.76
C ILE A 35 -4.07 11.35 -4.75
N VAL A 36 -4.12 10.04 -5.00
CA VAL A 36 -3.33 9.07 -4.26
C VAL A 36 -1.92 9.20 -4.81
N ARG A 37 -1.09 10.06 -4.20
CA ARG A 37 0.36 9.91 -4.34
C ARG A 37 0.66 8.46 -3.98
N GLY A 38 1.25 7.70 -4.90
CA GLY A 38 1.78 6.38 -4.57
C GLY A 38 2.60 6.51 -3.29
N ARG A 39 2.36 5.65 -2.30
CA ARG A 39 3.05 5.73 -0.99
C ARG A 39 4.55 5.70 -1.29
N PRO A 40 5.32 6.77 -1.01
CA PRO A 40 6.76 6.75 -1.22
C PRO A 40 7.36 5.51 -0.54
N HIS A 41 8.36 4.90 -1.17
CA HIS A 41 9.05 3.76 -0.61
C HIS A 41 9.61 4.14 0.77
N LEU A 42 9.33 3.32 1.78
CA LEU A 42 9.78 3.55 3.16
C LEU A 42 11.31 3.71 3.26
N PHE A 43 12.07 3.13 2.32
CA PHE A 43 13.54 3.16 2.30
C PHE A 43 14.14 3.57 0.94
N GLY A 44 13.40 4.30 0.10
CA GLY A 44 13.92 4.72 -1.22
C GLY A 44 14.09 3.59 -2.25
N GLU A 45 13.78 2.35 -1.90
CA GLU A 45 13.80 1.18 -2.79
C GLU A 45 12.53 0.32 -2.65
N ALA A 46 12.29 -0.53 -3.66
CA ALA A 46 11.16 -1.47 -3.66
C ALA A 46 11.30 -2.49 -2.52
N LEU A 47 10.30 -2.54 -1.65
CA LEU A 47 10.24 -3.52 -0.56
C LEU A 47 9.86 -4.90 -1.10
N LYS A 48 10.54 -5.93 -0.61
CA LYS A 48 10.14 -7.34 -0.79
C LYS A 48 9.42 -7.83 0.46
N SER A 49 8.35 -8.61 0.27
CA SER A 49 7.60 -9.22 1.37
C SER A 49 8.40 -10.37 1.99
N ILE A 50 8.43 -10.42 3.32
CA ILE A 50 8.92 -11.55 4.10
C ILE A 50 7.76 -12.01 4.99
N THR A 51 7.39 -13.28 4.87
CA THR A 51 6.27 -13.86 5.62
C THR A 51 6.78 -15.09 6.36
N TYR A 52 6.47 -15.18 7.65
CA TYR A 52 6.57 -16.41 8.42
C TYR A 52 5.34 -16.57 9.30
N LYS A 53 5.07 -17.81 9.70
CA LYS A 53 3.97 -18.14 10.62
C LYS A 53 4.56 -18.44 11.98
N ASP A 54 3.83 -18.06 13.02
CA ASP A 54 4.19 -18.32 14.40
C ASP A 54 2.92 -18.66 15.20
N THR A 55 3.09 -19.02 16.47
CA THR A 55 1.99 -19.28 17.39
C THR A 55 1.26 -17.97 17.76
N ALA A 56 -0.03 -18.07 18.09
CA ALA A 56 -0.79 -16.92 18.55
C ALA A 56 -0.19 -16.28 19.82
N SER A 57 0.38 -17.09 20.70
CA SER A 57 1.05 -16.62 21.92
C SER A 57 2.27 -15.76 21.58
N GLU A 58 3.12 -16.21 20.64
CA GLU A 58 4.29 -15.43 20.27
C GLU A 58 3.95 -14.16 19.51
N ILE A 59 2.94 -14.19 18.64
CA ILE A 59 2.45 -12.98 17.97
C ILE A 59 1.98 -11.95 19.01
N ALA A 60 1.24 -12.38 20.04
CA ALA A 60 0.78 -11.52 21.11
C ALA A 60 1.94 -10.96 21.96
N ALA A 61 2.96 -11.78 22.25
CA ALA A 61 4.15 -11.34 22.97
C ALA A 61 4.95 -10.30 22.16
N MET A 62 5.11 -10.51 20.85
CA MET A 62 5.73 -9.55 19.93
C MET A 62 4.97 -8.22 19.92
N ASP A 63 3.64 -8.27 19.85
CA ASP A 63 2.80 -7.06 19.84
C ASP A 63 2.91 -6.28 21.15
N ALA A 64 2.83 -6.95 22.29
CA ALA A 64 2.97 -6.32 23.60
C ALA A 64 4.34 -5.65 23.74
N ARG A 65 5.41 -6.33 23.28
CA ARG A 65 6.76 -5.78 23.31
C ARG A 65 6.90 -4.58 22.37
N ALA A 66 6.42 -4.68 21.14
CA ALA A 66 6.45 -3.58 20.18
C ALA A 66 5.71 -2.35 20.74
N ALA A 67 4.51 -2.55 21.30
CA ALA A 67 3.73 -1.49 21.93
C ALA A 67 4.46 -0.84 23.11
N SER A 68 5.14 -1.63 23.97
CA SER A 68 5.93 -1.09 25.09
C SER A 68 7.11 -0.20 24.65
N LEU A 69 7.57 -0.35 23.40
CA LEU A 69 8.64 0.42 22.79
C LEU A 69 8.11 1.57 21.90
N GLY A 70 6.79 1.73 21.78
CA GLY A 70 6.18 2.69 20.86
C GLY A 70 6.39 2.35 19.37
N LEU A 71 6.61 1.07 19.06
CA LEU A 71 6.88 0.58 17.71
C LEU A 71 5.71 -0.23 17.17
N SER A 72 5.54 -0.25 15.84
CA SER A 72 4.77 -1.30 15.18
C SER A 72 5.51 -2.65 15.24
N ARG A 73 4.77 -3.77 15.12
CA ARG A 73 5.37 -5.11 15.00
C ARG A 73 6.46 -5.17 13.91
N SER A 74 6.21 -4.53 12.78
CA SER A 74 7.15 -4.54 11.65
C SER A 74 8.45 -3.78 11.95
N GLU A 75 8.40 -2.71 12.73
CA GLU A 75 9.58 -1.96 13.17
C GLU A 75 10.34 -2.73 14.23
N TYR A 76 9.64 -3.34 15.18
CA TYR A 76 10.23 -4.22 16.18
C TYR A 76 11.02 -5.37 15.53
N LEU A 77 10.41 -6.11 14.61
CA LEU A 77 11.08 -7.20 13.89
C LEU A 77 12.26 -6.70 13.05
N ARG A 78 12.10 -5.56 12.36
CA ARG A 78 13.19 -4.96 11.58
C ARG A 78 14.37 -4.54 12.45
N ALA A 79 14.12 -4.01 13.65
CA ALA A 79 15.17 -3.63 14.60
C ALA A 79 15.93 -4.85 15.13
N LEU A 80 15.23 -5.95 15.45
CA LEU A 80 15.86 -7.20 15.89
C LEU A 80 16.80 -7.77 14.82
N VAL A 81 16.31 -7.91 13.58
CA VAL A 81 17.11 -8.42 12.46
C VAL A 81 18.32 -7.52 12.21
N ARG A 82 18.14 -6.19 12.20
CA ARG A 82 19.26 -5.26 11.98
C ARG A 82 20.28 -5.30 13.11
N ARG A 83 19.85 -5.46 14.36
CA ARG A 83 20.75 -5.57 15.52
C ARG A 83 21.60 -6.84 15.42
N ASP A 84 20.98 -7.96 15.08
CA ASP A 84 21.65 -9.24 14.85
C ASP A 84 22.69 -9.14 13.72
N LEU A 85 22.28 -8.61 12.55
CA LEU A 85 23.18 -8.41 11.41
C LEU A 85 24.33 -7.43 11.68
N ALA A 86 24.16 -6.51 12.64
CA ALA A 86 25.21 -5.59 13.06
C ALA A 86 26.20 -6.20 14.07
N GLY A 87 26.00 -7.46 14.48
CA GLY A 87 26.85 -8.13 15.47
C GLY A 87 26.67 -7.62 16.90
N MET A 88 25.56 -6.95 17.20
CA MET A 88 25.24 -6.43 18.53
C MET A 88 24.29 -7.37 19.30
N ALA A 89 24.53 -8.68 19.18
CA ALA A 89 23.70 -9.74 19.75
C ALA A 89 24.10 -10.07 21.20
#